data_AF-A0AAV9CBG3-F1
#
_entry.id   AF-A0AAV9CBG3-F1
#
_cell.length_a   1.000
_cell.length_b   1.000
_cell.length_c   1.000
_cell.angle_alpha   90.00
_cell.angle_beta   90.00
_cell.angle_gamma   90.00
#
_symmetry.space_group_name_H-M   'P 1'
#
loop_
_entity.id
_entity.type
_entity.pdbx_description
1 polymer ?
#
loop_
_entity_poly.entity_id
_entity_poly.type
_entity_poly.pdbx_seq_one_letter_code
_entity_poly.pdbx_strand_id
1 'polypeptide(L)' 'MENNKRTGDHISLDRVLSGESQVVAGINYRLLISVNQDGASAVKYRAVVWEKEWEGFRNLTSFKLA' A
#
# COMPACT_ATOMS: atom_id res chain seq x y z
N MET A 1 -5.03 -1.41 17.97
CA MET A 1 -4.98 -0.14 17.22
C MET A 1 -3.55 0.04 16.77
N GLU A 2 -3.27 -0.37 15.54
CA GLU A 2 -1.90 -0.61 15.07
C GLU A 2 -1.37 0.58 14.27
N ASN A 3 -0.36 1.22 14.87
CA ASN A 3 0.81 1.85 14.27
C ASN A 3 0.66 2.95 13.20
N ASN A 4 0.38 4.18 13.65
CA ASN A 4 0.59 5.41 12.88
C ASN A 4 2.00 6.04 13.09
N LYS A 5 3.02 5.26 13.48
CA LYS A 5 4.35 5.80 13.83
C LYS A 5 5.44 5.36 12.85
N ARG A 6 5.41 5.87 11.61
CA ARG A 6 6.64 6.05 10.80
C ARG A 6 6.36 6.84 9.52
N THR A 7 6.36 8.16 9.65
CA THR A 7 7.19 9.15 8.92
C THR A 7 6.55 10.51 9.18
N GLY A 8 7.35 11.56 9.38
CA GLY A 8 6.89 12.93 9.66
C GLY A 8 6.21 13.62 8.47
N ASP A 9 5.47 12.85 7.69
CA ASP A 9 4.76 13.24 6.50
C ASP A 9 3.31 12.79 6.71
N HIS A 10 2.38 13.73 6.88
CA HIS A 10 0.95 13.45 6.97
C HIS A 10 0.44 12.98 5.59
N ILE A 11 0.86 11.78 5.19
CA ILE A 11 0.38 11.13 3.99
C ILE A 11 -0.80 10.25 4.38
N SER A 12 -1.97 10.61 3.84
CA SER A 12 -3.22 9.87 4.07
C SER A 12 -3.59 9.14 2.80
N LEU A 13 -3.95 7.86 2.92
CA LEU A 13 -4.53 7.13 1.80
C LEU A 13 -5.80 7.85 1.37
N ASP A 14 -5.83 8.34 0.13
CA ASP A 14 -7.02 8.94 -0.46
C ASP A 14 -7.95 7.84 -0.98
N ARG A 15 -7.44 7.05 -1.93
CA ARG A 15 -8.18 5.95 -2.54
C ARG A 15 -7.29 4.94 -3.23
N VAL A 16 -7.82 3.75 -3.43
CA VAL A 16 -7.24 2.77 -4.35
C VAL A 16 -7.73 3.07 -5.76
N LEU A 17 -6.79 3.25 -6.70
CA LEU A 17 -7.09 3.51 -8.11
C LEU A 17 -7.23 2.21 -8.90
N SER A 18 -6.40 1.22 -8.59
CA SER A 18 -6.44 -0.10 -9.25
C SER A 18 -5.75 -1.15 -8.36
N GLY A 19 -6.12 -2.41 -8.56
CA GLY A 19 -5.50 -3.53 -7.89
C GLY A 19 -5.44 -4.75 -8.81
N GLU A 20 -4.31 -5.43 -8.82
CA GLU A 20 -4.13 -6.74 -9.43
C GLU A 20 -3.65 -7.72 -8.36
N SER A 21 -4.12 -8.96 -8.45
CA SER A 21 -3.69 -10.06 -7.59
C SER A 21 -2.97 -11.11 -8.41
N GLN A 22 -1.93 -11.68 -7.82
CA GLN A 22 -1.19 -12.79 -8.39
C GLN A 22 -1.01 -13.89 -7.36
N VAL A 23 -1.43 -15.11 -7.71
CA VAL A 23 -1.20 -16.30 -6.89
C VAL A 23 0.26 -16.73 -7.01
N VAL A 24 0.90 -16.94 -5.85
CA VAL A 24 2.28 -17.40 -5.69
C VAL A 24 2.31 -18.40 -4.51
N ALA A 25 3.38 -18.43 -3.72
CA ALA A 25 3.35 -19.00 -2.36
C ALA A 25 2.56 -18.08 -1.40
N GLY A 26 1.29 -17.84 -1.69
CA GLY A 26 0.45 -16.77 -1.12
C GLY A 26 -0.24 -15.96 -2.19
N ILE A 27 -0.65 -14.74 -1.85
CA ILE A 27 -1.22 -13.78 -2.79
C ILE A 27 -0.35 -12.52 -2.78
N ASN A 28 0.12 -12.11 -3.95
CA ASN A 28 0.75 -10.80 -4.13
C ASN A 28 -0.30 -9.83 -4.67
N TYR A 29 -0.64 -8.81 -3.89
CA TYR A 29 -1.45 -7.69 -4.34
C TYR A 29 -0.54 -6.58 -4.83
N ARG A 30 -0.75 -6.10 -6.06
CA ARG A 30 -0.12 -4.87 -6.53
C ARG A 30 -1.22 -3.83 -6.65
N LEU A 31 -1.09 -2.79 -5.85
CA LEU A 31 -2.09 -1.74 -5.68
C LEU A 31 -1.52 -0.44 -6.24
N LEU A 32 -2.29 0.22 -7.08
CA LEU A 32 -2.07 1.62 -7.41
C LEU A 32 -2.96 2.44 -6.49
N ILE A 33 -2.34 3.23 -5.62
CA ILE A 33 -3.05 4.06 -4.64
C ILE A 33 -2.79 5.53 -4.91
N SER A 34 -3.77 6.36 -4.57
CA SER A 34 -3.63 7.80 -4.48
C SER A 34 -3.42 8.16 -3.02
N VAL A 35 -2.48 9.05 -2.76
CA VAL A 35 -2.13 9.53 -1.42
C VAL A 35 -2.27 11.04 -1.43
N ASN A 36 -3.09 11.56 -0.52
CA ASN A 36 -3.15 12.99 -0.27
C ASN A 36 -2.07 13.36 0.74
N GLN A 37 -1.40 14.46 0.47
CA GLN A 37 -0.41 15.07 1.33
C GLN A 37 -0.93 16.48 1.61
N ASP A 38 -0.92 16.88 2.88
CA ASP A 38 -1.60 18.11 3.33
C ASP A 38 -1.14 19.34 2.53
N GLY A 39 -2.06 19.97 1.79
CA GLY A 39 -1.77 21.14 0.95
C GLY A 39 -1.13 20.86 -0.43
N ALA A 40 -0.98 19.60 -0.83
CA ALA A 40 -0.40 19.22 -2.12
C ALA A 40 -1.38 18.42 -3.01
N SER A 41 -1.06 18.33 -4.31
CA SER A 41 -1.81 17.49 -5.25
C SER A 41 -1.66 16.02 -4.90
N ALA A 42 -2.74 15.25 -5.07
CA ALA A 42 -2.75 13.82 -4.81
C ALA A 42 -1.66 13.09 -5.62
N VAL A 43 -0.82 12.33 -4.93
CA VAL A 43 0.34 11.63 -5.50
C VAL A 43 0.02 10.16 -5.64
N LYS A 44 0.38 9.57 -6.78
CA LYS A 44 0.14 8.14 -7.03
C LYS A 44 1.32 7.30 -6.57
N TYR A 45 1.04 6.21 -5.87
CA TYR A 45 2.03 5.24 -5.41
C TYR A 45 1.64 3.84 -5.86
N ARG A 46 2.65 3.05 -6.23
CA ARG A 46 2.54 1.61 -6.42
C ARG A 46 2.99 0.90 -5.14
N ALA A 47 2.05 0.20 -4.52
CA ALA A 47 2.29 -0.66 -3.37
C ALA A 47 2.24 -2.13 -3.81
N VAL A 48 3.14 -2.95 -3.29
CA VAL A 48 3.10 -4.41 -3.46
C VAL A 48 3.04 -5.05 -2.08
N VAL A 49 2.01 -5.85 -1.85
CA VAL A 49 1.74 -6.51 -0.57
C VAL A 49 1.72 -8.01 -0.81
N TRP A 50 2.56 -8.73 -0.08
CA TRP A 50 2.53 -10.19 -0.06
C TRP A 50 1.76 -10.68 1.16
N GLU A 51 0.69 -11.43 0.92
CA GLU A 51 -0.18 -12.01 1.94
C GLU A 51 -0.09 -13.54 1.92
N LYS A 52 -0.08 -14.14 3.10
CA LYS A 52 -0.31 -15.57 3.31
C LYS A 52 -1.37 -15.69 4.40
N GLU A 53 -2.63 -15.84 4.00
CA GLU A 53 -3.78 -15.79 4.91
C GLU A 53 -3.70 -16.87 5.99
N TRP A 54 -3.26 -18.07 5.63
CA TRP A 54 -3.09 -19.20 6.54
C TRP A 54 -2.00 -19.00 7.61
N GLU A 55 -1.08 -18.06 7.40
CA GLU A 55 -0.05 -17.67 8.37
C GLU A 55 -0.41 -16.37 9.10
N GLY A 56 -1.54 -15.74 8.78
CA GLY A 56 -1.86 -14.39 9.25
C GLY A 56 -0.81 -13.35 8.83
N PHE A 57 -0.10 -13.62 7.73
CA PHE A 57 1.07 -12.85 7.31
C PHE A 57 0.68 -11.83 6.23
N ARG A 58 1.05 -10.56 6.44
CA ARG A 58 1.07 -9.53 5.41
C ARG A 58 2.36 -8.74 5.48
N ASN A 59 2.98 -8.51 4.34
CA ASN A 59 4.19 -7.72 4.24
C ASN A 59 4.15 -6.79 3.03
N LEU A 60 4.39 -5.50 3.25
CA LEU A 60 4.56 -4.51 2.20
C LEU A 60 5.97 -4.68 1.61
N THR A 61 6.07 -5.33 0.45
CA THR A 61 7.35 -5.66 -0.19
C THR A 61 7.89 -4.53 -1.06
N SER A 62 7.03 -3.62 -1.52
CA SER A 62 7.44 -2.44 -2.28
C SER A 62 6.45 -1.30 -2.07
N PHE A 63 6.97 -0.08 -1.94
CA PHE A 63 6.18 1.15 -1.91
C PHE A 63 6.97 2.24 -2.65
N LYS A 64 6.50 2.62 -3.84
CA LYS A 64 7.22 3.54 -4.73
C LYS A 64 6.27 4.51 -5.40
N LEU A 65 6.76 5.71 -5.72
CA LEU A 65 6.06 6.65 -6.58
C LEU A 65 5.75 5.97 -7.93
N ALA A 66 4.50 6.10 -8.39
CA ALA A 66 4.01 5.45 -9.60
C ALA A 66 4.29 6.24 -10.89
#